data_AF-A0A5B8W7Q5-F1
#
_entry.id   AF-A0A5B8W7Q5-F1
#
_cell.length_a   1.000
_cell.length_b   1.000
_cell.length_c   1.000
_cell.angle_alpha   90.00
_cell.angle_beta   90.00
_cell.angle_gamma   90.00
#
_symmetry.space_group_name_H-M   'P 1'
#
loop_
_entity.id
_entity.type
_entity.pdbx_description
1 polymer ?
#
loop_
_entity_poly.entity_id
_entity_poly.type
_entity_poly.pdbx_seq_one_letter_code
_entity_poly.pdbx_strand_id
1 'polypeptide(L)'
;MDPGIENNIASFESNHKLIIPDDLKDYFRTFNVHVYDLDMFCFYGIDQFKSVKDEVGDWGDYRNIVNTLPTHQECFVFSDYFCHLWIYTIRLYDGASEKNEVYVVCGNSFKIVANSFKEFLEIYFSEERDSIFI
;
A
#
# COMPACT_ATOMS: atom_id res chain seq x y z
N MET A 1 9.89 17.00 12.40
CA MET A 1 9.53 15.58 12.56
C MET A 1 8.44 15.52 13.62
N ASP A 2 7.25 15.02 13.25
CA ASP A 2 6.12 14.88 14.17
C ASP A 2 6.33 13.61 15.02
N PRO A 3 6.46 13.71 16.36
CA PRO A 3 6.61 12.56 17.24
C PRO A 3 5.46 11.56 17.17
N GLY A 4 4.27 11.98 16.71
CA GLY A 4 3.13 11.09 16.51
C GLY A 4 3.40 10.02 15.45
N ILE A 5 4.09 10.38 14.35
CA ILE A 5 4.34 9.48 13.22
C ILE A 5 5.25 8.32 13.63
N GLU A 6 6.34 8.58 14.35
CA GLU A 6 7.26 7.51 14.79
C GLU A 6 6.58 6.56 15.77
N ASN A 7 5.71 7.06 16.65
CA ASN A 7 4.92 6.21 17.55
C ASN A 7 3.91 5.36 16.78
N ASN A 8 3.30 5.88 15.71
CA ASN A 8 2.35 5.14 14.88
C ASN A 8 3.07 4.06 14.07
N ILE A 9 4.23 4.37 13.49
CA ILE A 9 5.10 3.38 12.82
C ILE A 9 5.50 2.29 13.81
N ALA A 10 6.02 2.64 14.98
CA ALA A 10 6.44 1.65 15.99
C ALA A 10 5.26 0.79 16.49
N SER A 11 4.08 1.39 16.67
CA SER A 11 2.87 0.68 17.06
C SER A 11 2.40 -0.28 15.98
N PHE A 12 2.43 0.14 14.72
CA PHE A 12 2.11 -0.71 13.58
C PHE A 12 3.04 -1.93 13.54
N GLU A 13 4.36 -1.70 13.55
CA GLU A 13 5.34 -2.78 13.46
C GLU A 13 5.22 -3.75 14.65
N SER A 14 4.96 -3.22 15.86
CA SER A 14 4.75 -4.04 17.06
C SER A 14 3.47 -4.88 17.00
N ASN A 15 2.36 -4.31 16.53
CA ASN A 15 1.06 -4.98 16.47
C ASN A 15 1.02 -6.06 15.39
N HIS A 16 1.61 -5.79 14.23
CA HIS A 16 1.58 -6.68 13.08
C HIS A 16 2.76 -7.64 13.02
N LYS A 17 3.86 -7.35 13.75
CA LYS A 17 5.14 -8.08 13.67
C LYS A 17 5.73 -8.08 12.25
N LEU A 18 5.53 -6.97 11.54
CA LEU A 18 6.03 -6.72 10.18
C LEU A 18 6.79 -5.41 10.18
N ILE A 19 7.77 -5.27 9.30
CA ILE A 19 8.62 -4.09 9.19
C ILE A 19 8.15 -3.25 8.01
N ILE A 20 7.95 -1.94 8.24
CA ILE A 20 7.70 -0.96 7.17
C ILE A 20 9.07 -0.62 6.54
N PRO A 21 9.23 -0.72 5.21
CA PRO A 21 10.50 -0.41 4.56
C PRO A 21 10.83 1.08 4.67
N ASP A 22 12.13 1.41 4.64
CA ASP A 22 12.61 2.76 4.91
C ASP A 22 12.07 3.80 3.92
N ASP A 23 11.90 3.43 2.66
CA ASP A 23 11.32 4.31 1.63
C ASP A 23 9.87 4.71 1.93
N LEU A 24 9.06 3.78 2.43
CA LEU A 24 7.69 4.04 2.85
C LEU A 24 7.64 4.79 4.19
N LYS A 25 8.57 4.54 5.13
CA LYS A 25 8.71 5.34 6.35
C LYS A 25 9.01 6.81 6.02
N ASP A 26 9.93 7.05 5.09
CA ASP A 26 10.28 8.39 4.65
C ASP A 26 9.10 9.10 3.96
N TYR A 27 8.31 8.35 3.20
CA TYR A 27 7.03 8.85 2.70
C TYR A 27 6.09 9.25 3.82
N PHE A 28 5.83 8.40 4.81
CA PHE A 28 4.93 8.75 5.92
C PHE A 28 5.42 9.96 6.71
N ARG A 29 6.73 10.14 6.86
CA ARG A 29 7.32 11.33 7.51
C ARG A 29 7.12 12.62 6.71
N THR A 30 7.02 12.52 5.39
CA THR A 30 6.99 13.67 4.49
C THR A 30 5.58 14.03 4.05
N PHE A 31 4.78 13.04 3.70
CA PHE A 31 3.46 13.14 3.09
C PHE A 31 2.47 12.26 3.87
N ASN A 32 2.18 12.64 5.12
CA ASN A 32 1.16 11.98 5.94
C ASN A 32 -0.25 12.55 5.63
N VAL A 33 -0.67 12.49 4.37
CA VAL A 33 -1.91 13.13 3.91
C VAL A 33 -2.85 12.11 3.28
N HIS A 34 -4.16 12.34 3.44
CA HIS A 34 -5.24 11.59 2.79
C HIS A 34 -6.01 12.53 1.87
N VAL A 35 -5.48 12.74 0.67
CA VAL A 35 -6.06 13.67 -0.29
C VAL A 35 -5.97 13.04 -1.67
N TYR A 36 -7.08 13.10 -2.40
CA TYR A 36 -7.09 12.72 -3.81
C TYR A 36 -6.27 13.73 -4.62
N ASP A 37 -5.34 13.23 -5.42
CA ASP A 37 -4.68 14.04 -6.44
C ASP A 37 -5.62 14.33 -7.62
N LEU A 38 -5.13 15.06 -8.62
CA LEU A 38 -5.91 15.40 -9.82
C LEU A 38 -6.24 14.18 -10.69
N ASP A 39 -5.54 13.07 -10.48
CA ASP A 39 -5.67 11.83 -11.23
C ASP A 39 -6.39 10.74 -10.44
N MET A 40 -7.10 11.12 -9.37
CA MET A 40 -7.94 10.25 -8.55
C MET A 40 -7.18 9.21 -7.70
N PHE A 41 -5.87 9.36 -7.52
CA PHE A 41 -5.14 8.61 -6.48
C PHE A 41 -5.32 9.28 -5.13
N CYS A 42 -5.66 8.51 -4.11
CA CYS A 42 -5.61 8.92 -2.73
C CYS A 42 -4.56 8.11 -2.00
N PHE A 43 -3.38 8.69 -1.83
CA PHE A 43 -2.36 8.07 -0.99
C PHE A 43 -2.73 8.18 0.48
N TYR A 44 -2.39 7.14 1.24
CA TYR A 44 -2.78 7.01 2.64
C TYR A 44 -1.66 7.49 3.55
N GLY A 45 -2.04 8.07 4.69
CA GLY A 45 -1.15 8.23 5.83
C GLY A 45 -1.06 6.94 6.66
N ILE A 46 -0.15 6.91 7.63
CA ILE A 46 0.05 5.73 8.50
C ILE A 46 -1.24 5.32 9.25
N ASP A 47 -2.10 6.28 9.58
CA ASP A 47 -3.35 6.03 10.32
C ASP A 47 -4.42 5.30 9.49
N GLN A 48 -4.26 5.26 8.17
CA GLN A 48 -5.15 4.57 7.23
C GLN A 48 -4.48 3.35 6.58
N PHE A 49 -3.24 3.06 6.96
CA PHE A 49 -2.46 1.95 6.43
C PHE A 49 -2.96 0.62 7.01
N LYS A 50 -3.98 0.06 6.36
CA LYS A 50 -4.69 -1.15 6.81
C LYS A 50 -4.36 -2.36 5.92
N SER A 51 -4.58 -3.55 6.45
CA SER A 51 -4.45 -4.77 5.66
C SER A 51 -5.47 -4.77 4.51
N VAL A 52 -5.16 -5.46 3.41
CA VAL A 52 -6.11 -5.60 2.29
C VAL A 52 -7.46 -6.15 2.75
N LYS A 53 -7.44 -7.09 3.70
CA LYS A 53 -8.65 -7.67 4.27
C LYS A 53 -9.50 -6.62 4.99
N ASP A 54 -8.89 -5.77 5.80
CA ASP A 54 -9.62 -4.79 6.60
C ASP A 54 -10.12 -3.60 5.76
N GLU A 55 -9.42 -3.28 4.67
CA GLU A 55 -9.81 -2.18 3.78
C GLU A 55 -10.96 -2.58 2.84
N VAL A 56 -10.83 -3.70 2.13
CA VAL A 56 -11.77 -4.07 1.04
C VAL A 56 -12.41 -5.45 1.19
N GLY A 57 -12.09 -6.21 2.24
CA GLY A 57 -12.48 -7.61 2.37
C GLY A 57 -13.99 -7.89 2.42
N ASP A 58 -14.82 -6.89 2.71
CA ASP A 58 -16.29 -7.01 2.73
C ASP A 58 -16.98 -6.43 1.48
N TRP A 59 -16.20 -5.92 0.52
CA TRP A 59 -16.70 -5.16 -0.63
C TRP A 59 -16.77 -6.01 -1.89
N GLY A 60 -17.94 -5.99 -2.56
CA GLY A 60 -18.12 -6.51 -3.93
C GLY A 60 -17.33 -7.78 -4.26
N ASP A 61 -16.52 -7.68 -5.32
CA ASP A 61 -15.65 -8.74 -5.83
C ASP A 61 -14.35 -8.90 -5.02
N TYR A 62 -13.99 -7.91 -4.20
CA TYR A 62 -12.82 -7.97 -3.31
C TYR A 62 -12.96 -8.99 -2.20
N ARG A 63 -14.17 -9.49 -1.90
CA ARG A 63 -14.38 -10.52 -0.87
C ARG A 63 -13.52 -11.78 -1.07
N ASN A 64 -13.16 -12.08 -2.31
CA ASN A 64 -12.33 -13.25 -2.62
C ASN A 64 -10.83 -12.94 -2.68
N ILE A 65 -10.40 -11.68 -2.49
CA ILE A 65 -8.99 -11.31 -2.60
C ILE A 65 -8.11 -12.04 -1.59
N VAL A 66 -8.66 -12.36 -0.41
CA VAL A 66 -7.97 -13.14 0.64
C VAL A 66 -7.63 -14.56 0.19
N ASN A 67 -8.27 -15.06 -0.87
CA ASN A 67 -8.02 -16.37 -1.45
C ASN A 67 -7.17 -16.31 -2.73
N THR A 68 -7.03 -15.15 -3.36
CA THR A 68 -6.31 -15.00 -4.64
C THR A 68 -4.99 -14.27 -4.49
N LEU A 69 -4.91 -13.23 -3.67
CA LEU A 69 -3.66 -12.51 -3.37
C LEU A 69 -2.80 -13.36 -2.42
N PRO A 70 -1.61 -13.81 -2.86
CA PRO A 70 -0.68 -14.53 -1.98
C PRO A 70 -0.36 -13.69 -0.75
N THR A 71 -0.25 -14.37 0.40
CA THR A 71 0.16 -13.73 1.66
C THR A 71 -0.60 -12.44 1.96
N HIS A 72 -1.90 -12.38 1.66
CA HIS A 72 -2.74 -11.17 1.81
C HIS A 72 -2.70 -10.53 3.21
N GLN A 73 -2.32 -11.28 4.25
CA GLN A 73 -2.17 -10.80 5.63
C GLN A 73 -0.93 -9.91 5.82
N GLU A 74 0.05 -10.05 4.92
CA GLU A 74 1.27 -9.25 4.85
C GLU A 74 1.11 -8.05 3.90
N CYS A 75 -0.03 -7.92 3.23
CA CYS A 75 -0.30 -6.86 2.25
C CYS A 75 -1.12 -5.74 2.87
N PHE A 76 -0.63 -4.51 2.76
CA PHE A 76 -1.25 -3.31 3.33
C PHE A 76 -1.48 -2.25 2.27
N VAL A 77 -2.63 -1.59 2.32
CA VAL A 77 -3.07 -0.61 1.34
C VAL A 77 -2.44 0.73 1.64
N PHE A 78 -1.69 1.29 0.68
CA PHE A 78 -1.09 2.62 0.79
C PHE A 78 -1.71 3.64 -0.16
N SER A 79 -2.52 3.21 -1.13
CA SER A 79 -3.24 4.14 -2.00
C SER A 79 -4.54 3.53 -2.54
N ASP A 80 -5.56 4.38 -2.65
CA ASP A 80 -6.81 4.12 -3.34
C ASP A 80 -6.83 4.81 -4.70
N TYR A 81 -7.49 4.20 -5.68
CA TYR A 81 -7.77 4.84 -6.96
C TYR A 81 -9.26 4.74 -7.29
N PHE A 82 -9.85 5.92 -7.54
CA PHE A 82 -11.23 6.06 -8.03
C PHE A 82 -12.26 5.28 -7.19
N CYS A 83 -12.29 5.53 -5.87
CA CYS A 83 -13.25 4.93 -4.93
C CYS A 83 -13.21 3.40 -4.92
N HIS A 84 -12.02 2.83 -4.69
CA HIS A 84 -11.76 1.40 -4.69
C HIS A 84 -12.01 0.71 -6.03
N LEU A 85 -11.92 1.43 -7.15
CA LEU A 85 -11.81 0.77 -8.45
C LEU A 85 -10.52 -0.05 -8.50
N TRP A 86 -9.41 0.57 -8.06
CA TRP A 86 -8.16 -0.10 -7.79
C TRP A 86 -7.64 0.29 -6.40
N ILE A 87 -6.95 -0.65 -5.76
CA ILE A 87 -6.16 -0.36 -4.57
C ILE A 87 -4.71 -0.75 -4.82
N TYR A 88 -3.80 -0.01 -4.22
CA TYR A 88 -2.37 -0.26 -4.26
C TYR A 88 -1.91 -0.73 -2.90
N THR A 89 -1.26 -1.89 -2.91
CA THR A 89 -0.90 -2.60 -1.69
C THR A 89 0.58 -2.94 -1.74
N ILE A 90 1.24 -2.90 -0.59
CA ILE A 90 2.64 -3.30 -0.45
C ILE A 90 2.73 -4.52 0.46
N ARG A 91 3.53 -5.51 0.07
CA ARG A 91 3.86 -6.64 0.94
C ARG A 91 4.97 -6.27 1.91
N LEU A 92 4.74 -6.56 3.18
CA LEU A 92 5.68 -6.39 4.26
C LEU A 92 6.21 -7.74 4.74
N TYR A 93 7.35 -7.71 5.42
CA TYR A 93 8.04 -8.91 5.89
C TYR A 93 8.33 -8.79 7.39
N ASP A 94 8.52 -9.91 8.07
CA ASP A 94 8.87 -9.96 9.50
C ASP A 94 10.33 -9.56 9.79
N GLY A 95 11.11 -9.32 8.73
CA GLY A 95 12.47 -8.82 8.76
C GLY A 95 12.74 -7.85 7.62
N ALA A 96 13.94 -7.25 7.62
CA ALA A 96 14.38 -6.42 6.51
C ALA A 96 14.44 -7.26 5.21
N SER A 97 13.89 -6.71 4.14
CA SER A 97 13.84 -7.36 2.83
C SER A 97 14.46 -6.46 1.77
N GLU A 98 15.07 -7.06 0.75
CA GLU A 98 15.54 -6.33 -0.43
C GLU A 98 14.40 -5.93 -1.37
N LYS A 99 13.21 -6.52 -1.16
CA LYS A 99 12.00 -6.26 -1.95
C LYS A 99 10.77 -6.17 -1.07
N ASN A 100 9.87 -5.27 -1.44
CA ASN A 100 8.54 -5.13 -0.91
C ASN A 100 7.60 -4.95 -2.10
N GLU A 101 7.10 -6.08 -2.62
CA GLU A 101 6.30 -6.08 -3.83
C GLU A 101 5.07 -5.18 -3.66
N VAL A 102 4.88 -4.33 -4.67
CA VAL A 102 3.70 -3.49 -4.79
C VAL A 102 2.75 -4.13 -5.78
N TYR A 103 1.52 -4.30 -5.36
CA TYR A 103 0.43 -4.86 -6.15
C TYR A 103 -0.61 -3.79 -6.44
N VAL A 104 -1.07 -3.74 -7.69
CA VAL A 104 -2.39 -3.17 -8.00
C VAL A 104 -3.43 -4.27 -7.91
N VAL A 105 -4.56 -3.99 -7.28
CA VAL A 105 -5.64 -4.96 -7.05
C VAL A 105 -6.98 -4.40 -7.52
N CYS A 106 -7.68 -5.18 -8.34
CA CYS A 106 -9.00 -4.89 -8.88
C CYS A 106 -9.93 -6.07 -8.57
N GLY A 107 -10.86 -5.90 -7.62
CA GLY A 107 -11.72 -6.99 -7.15
C GLY A 107 -10.92 -8.21 -6.66
N ASN A 108 -11.02 -9.32 -7.38
CA ASN A 108 -10.31 -10.57 -7.06
C ASN A 108 -8.98 -10.76 -7.84
N SER A 109 -8.61 -9.80 -8.68
CA SER A 109 -7.45 -9.86 -9.57
C SER A 109 -6.36 -8.91 -9.10
N PHE A 110 -5.10 -9.27 -9.35
CA PHE A 110 -3.95 -8.47 -8.95
C PHE A 110 -2.78 -8.60 -9.93
N LYS A 111 -1.87 -7.64 -9.90
CA LYS A 111 -0.63 -7.61 -10.68
C LYS A 111 0.46 -6.94 -9.86
N ILE A 112 1.67 -7.50 -9.88
CA ILE A 112 2.85 -6.81 -9.34
C ILE A 112 3.21 -5.66 -10.29
N VAL A 113 3.33 -4.45 -9.75
CA VAL A 113 3.65 -3.23 -10.51
C VAL A 113 4.99 -2.61 -10.13
N ALA A 114 5.55 -2.98 -8.96
CA ALA A 114 6.90 -2.60 -8.55
C ALA A 114 7.45 -3.58 -7.49
N ASN A 115 8.76 -3.57 -7.24
CA ASN A 115 9.45 -4.35 -6.21
C ASN A 115 9.74 -3.53 -4.93
N SER A 116 9.43 -2.24 -4.92
CA SER A 116 9.56 -1.35 -3.74
C SER A 116 8.58 -0.18 -3.84
N PHE A 117 8.36 0.52 -2.73
CA PHE A 117 7.54 1.73 -2.73
C PHE A 117 8.19 2.85 -3.55
N LYS A 118 9.52 2.97 -3.44
CA LYS A 118 10.30 3.92 -4.24
C LYS A 118 10.16 3.67 -5.74
N GLU A 119 10.31 2.42 -6.19
CA GLU A 119 10.14 2.05 -7.60
C GLU A 119 8.71 2.36 -8.08
N PHE A 120 7.70 2.12 -7.24
CA PHE A 120 6.33 2.52 -7.56
C PHE A 120 6.20 4.03 -7.81
N LEU A 121 6.77 4.87 -6.93
CA LEU A 121 6.74 6.33 -7.10
C LEU A 121 7.49 6.77 -8.36
N GLU A 122 8.64 6.15 -8.65
CA GLU A 122 9.42 6.42 -9.87
C GLU A 122 8.57 6.15 -11.12
N ILE A 123 7.84 5.03 -11.15
CA ILE A 123 6.93 4.72 -12.26
C ILE A 123 5.75 5.69 -12.31
N TYR A 124 5.13 5.99 -11.16
CA TYR A 124 3.97 6.89 -11.06
C TYR A 124 4.27 8.30 -11.60
N PHE A 125 5.48 8.82 -11.39
CA PHE A 125 5.92 10.12 -11.91
C PHE A 125 6.54 10.05 -13.33
N SER A 126 6.57 8.87 -13.96
CA SER A 126 7.18 8.67 -15.27
C SER A 126 6.17 8.59 -16.41
N GLU A 127 6.68 8.58 -17.64
CA GLU A 127 5.89 8.27 -18.86
C GLU A 127 5.38 6.82 -18.88
N GLU A 128 5.92 5.93 -18.05
CA GLU A 128 5.51 4.52 -17.94
C GLU A 128 4.38 4.31 -16.92
N ARG A 129 3.73 5.39 -16.45
CA ARG A 129 2.66 5.35 -15.45
C ARG A 129 1.53 4.37 -15.81
N ASP A 130 1.23 4.19 -17.09
CA ASP A 130 0.18 3.24 -17.50
C ASP A 130 0.47 1.79 -17.05
N SER A 131 1.73 1.45 -16.76
CA SER A 131 2.14 0.14 -16.26
C SER A 131 1.67 -0.15 -14.83
N ILE A 132 1.26 0.83 -14.03
CA ILE A 132 0.72 0.61 -12.67
C ILE A 132 -0.78 0.32 -12.63
N PHE A 133 -1.44 0.14 -13.78
CA PHE A 133 -2.86 -0.23 -13.88
C PHE A 133 -3.08 -1.68 -14.36
N ILE A 134 -4.31 -2.18 -14.23
CA ILE A 134 -4.78 -3.48 -14.75
C ILE A 134 -5.88 -3.27 -15.79
#